data_AF-A0A945CUC2-F1
#
_entry.id   AF-A0A945CUC2-F1
#
_cell.length_a   1.000
_cell.length_b   1.000
_cell.length_c   1.000
_cell.angle_alpha   90.00
_cell.angle_beta   90.00
_cell.angle_gamma   90.00
#
_symmetry.space_group_name_H-M   'P 1'
#
loop_
_entity.id
_entity.type
_entity.pdbx_description
1 polymer ?
#
loop_
_entity_poly.entity_id
_entity_poly.type
_entity_poly.pdbx_seq_one_letter_code
_entity_poly.pdbx_strand_id
1 'polypeptide(L)'
;LGAARQVADAGLKVAFHFHPIVYYEGWEEEYARVIERVVRDFSVEEVLFVSLGTVTFIKPVTRAIRERGWQSKILQMELVPGAKGKLTYPDLVKERLFELAYGEFSSWHGEVFFYLCMEPAPFWESTFGRVYVTNEEFELDMIGHMRAKLDV
;
A
#
# COMPACT_ATOMS: atom_id res chain seq x y z
N LEU A 1 -14.94 4.75 -1.04
CA LEU A 1 -15.49 3.37 -1.15
C LEU A 1 -16.77 3.31 -2.00
N GLY A 2 -17.73 4.23 -1.89
CA GLY A 2 -18.99 4.18 -2.66
C GLY A 2 -18.83 4.04 -4.19
N ALA A 3 -17.88 4.76 -4.81
CA ALA A 3 -17.61 4.59 -6.24
C ALA A 3 -17.05 3.20 -6.59
N ALA A 4 -16.11 2.68 -5.78
CA ALA A 4 -15.59 1.32 -5.96
C ALA A 4 -16.69 0.27 -5.79
N ARG A 5 -17.61 0.48 -4.83
CA ARG A 5 -18.76 -0.40 -4.61
C ARG A 5 -19.69 -0.42 -5.83
N GLN A 6 -20.02 0.75 -6.40
CA GLN A 6 -20.82 0.83 -7.64
C GLN A 6 -20.17 0.10 -8.82
N VAL A 7 -18.83 0.19 -8.96
CA VAL A 7 -18.08 -0.52 -10.00
C VAL A 7 -18.15 -2.04 -9.77
N ALA A 8 -17.97 -2.48 -8.53
CA ALA A 8 -18.06 -3.90 -8.17
C ALA A 8 -19.48 -4.46 -8.32
N ASP A 9 -20.52 -3.69 -7.97
CA ASP A 9 -21.93 -4.07 -8.19
C ASP A 9 -22.29 -4.21 -9.68
N ALA A 10 -21.56 -3.51 -10.56
CA ALA A 10 -21.67 -3.67 -12.01
C ALA A 10 -20.92 -4.91 -12.55
N GLY A 11 -20.34 -5.74 -11.67
CA GLY A 11 -19.60 -6.95 -12.01
C GLY A 11 -18.14 -6.69 -12.42
N LEU A 12 -17.65 -5.45 -12.32
CA LEU A 12 -16.26 -5.12 -12.63
C LEU A 12 -15.39 -5.34 -11.39
N LYS A 13 -14.16 -5.82 -11.60
CA LYS A 13 -13.21 -6.01 -10.51
C LYS A 13 -12.56 -4.68 -10.10
N VAL A 14 -12.19 -4.57 -8.83
CA VAL A 14 -11.54 -3.39 -8.26
C VAL A 14 -10.17 -3.75 -7.68
N ALA A 15 -9.37 -2.73 -7.38
CA ALA A 15 -8.12 -2.89 -6.63
C ALA A 15 -7.98 -1.73 -5.65
N PHE A 16 -7.29 -1.97 -4.54
CA PHE A 16 -7.06 -0.94 -3.52
C PHE A 16 -5.58 -0.56 -3.46
N HIS A 17 -5.32 0.74 -3.50
CA HIS A 17 -3.99 1.32 -3.48
C HIS A 17 -3.80 2.19 -2.24
N PHE A 18 -3.21 1.61 -1.20
CA PHE A 18 -2.81 2.31 0.02
C PHE A 18 -1.42 2.90 -0.18
N HIS A 19 -1.36 3.99 -0.93
CA HIS A 19 -0.12 4.70 -1.15
C HIS A 19 -0.36 6.21 -1.31
N PRO A 20 0.31 7.06 -0.53
CA PRO A 20 1.18 6.68 0.58
C PRO A 20 0.38 6.30 1.85
N ILE A 21 0.87 5.30 2.60
CA ILE A 21 0.55 5.13 4.02
C ILE A 21 1.37 6.16 4.80
N VAL A 22 0.69 6.91 5.67
CA VAL A 22 1.25 8.05 6.41
C VAL A 22 1.32 7.71 7.89
N TYR A 23 2.47 7.95 8.50
CA TYR A 23 2.65 7.82 9.94
C TYR A 23 2.25 9.12 10.65
N TYR A 24 1.33 9.03 11.62
CA TYR A 24 0.86 10.14 12.44
C TYR A 24 0.20 9.61 13.72
N GLU A 25 -0.04 10.46 14.70
CA GLU A 25 -0.74 10.04 15.94
C GLU A 25 -2.14 9.48 15.64
N GLY A 26 -2.44 8.26 16.10
CA GLY A 26 -3.71 7.58 15.85
C GLY A 26 -3.78 6.78 14.53
N TRP A 27 -2.67 6.69 13.78
CA TRP A 27 -2.64 5.98 12.49
C TRP A 27 -3.11 4.52 12.59
N GLU A 28 -2.72 3.79 13.65
CA GLU A 28 -3.02 2.36 13.81
C GLU A 28 -4.52 2.09 13.73
N GLU A 29 -5.29 2.77 14.59
CA GLU A 29 -6.73 2.61 14.65
C GLU A 29 -7.43 3.14 13.40
N GLU A 30 -6.94 4.24 12.83
CA GLU A 30 -7.54 4.85 11.65
C GLU A 30 -7.36 3.98 10.40
N TYR A 31 -6.17 3.41 10.20
CA TYR A 31 -5.94 2.47 9.12
C TYR A 31 -6.68 1.16 9.32
N ALA A 32 -6.71 0.60 10.54
CA ALA A 32 -7.52 -0.58 10.85
C ALA A 32 -9.00 -0.36 10.50
N ARG A 33 -9.59 0.78 10.92
CA ARG A 33 -10.97 1.14 10.57
C ARG A 33 -11.21 1.27 9.07
N VAL A 34 -10.26 1.81 8.31
CA VAL A 34 -10.40 1.93 6.85
C VAL A 34 -10.32 0.56 6.19
N ILE A 35 -9.39 -0.28 6.62
CA ILE A 35 -9.19 -1.64 6.08
C ILE A 35 -10.39 -2.54 6.43
N GLU A 36 -10.88 -2.49 7.67
CA GLU A 36 -12.09 -3.19 8.11
C GLU A 36 -13.28 -2.87 7.19
N ARG A 37 -13.47 -1.59 6.84
CA ARG A 37 -14.53 -1.19 5.90
C ARG A 37 -14.31 -1.78 4.50
N VAL A 38 -13.08 -1.86 4.02
CA VAL A 38 -12.77 -2.49 2.74
C VAL A 38 -13.08 -3.99 2.79
N VAL A 39 -12.61 -4.69 3.84
CA VAL A 39 -12.85 -6.12 4.04
C VAL A 39 -14.33 -6.46 4.19
N ARG A 40 -15.10 -5.57 4.84
CA ARG A 40 -16.55 -5.74 5.03
C ARG A 40 -17.35 -5.46 3.76
N ASP A 41 -16.99 -4.42 3.01
CA ASP A 41 -17.80 -3.92 1.91
C ASP A 41 -17.49 -4.60 0.55
N PHE A 42 -16.45 -5.45 0.47
CA PHE A 42 -15.99 -6.12 -0.76
C PHE A 42 -15.64 -7.59 -0.50
N SER A 43 -15.94 -8.47 -1.46
CA SER A 43 -15.51 -9.88 -1.41
C SER A 43 -14.14 -10.07 -2.07
N VAL A 44 -13.45 -11.17 -1.74
CA VAL A 44 -12.13 -11.46 -2.31
C VAL A 44 -12.18 -11.65 -3.82
N GLU A 45 -13.29 -12.15 -4.36
CA GLU A 45 -13.49 -12.35 -5.81
C GLU A 45 -13.62 -11.03 -6.57
N GLU A 46 -14.03 -9.95 -5.90
CA GLU A 46 -14.18 -8.62 -6.49
C GLU A 46 -12.86 -7.87 -6.56
N VAL A 47 -11.88 -8.25 -5.74
CA VAL A 47 -10.63 -7.52 -5.57
C VAL A 47 -9.46 -8.22 -6.28
N LEU A 48 -8.88 -7.55 -7.27
CA LEU A 48 -7.73 -8.06 -8.02
C LEU A 48 -6.47 -8.10 -7.15
N PHE A 49 -6.17 -6.97 -6.51
CA PHE A 49 -5.01 -6.84 -5.64
C PHE A 49 -5.18 -5.70 -4.63
N VAL A 50 -4.36 -5.75 -3.59
CA VAL A 50 -4.12 -4.64 -2.68
C VAL A 50 -2.64 -4.28 -2.72
N SER A 51 -2.35 -3.00 -2.79
CA SER A 51 -0.97 -2.49 -2.83
C SER A 51 -0.73 -1.53 -1.69
N LEU A 52 0.41 -1.69 -1.02
CA LEU A 52 0.81 -0.90 0.13
C LEU A 52 2.11 -0.16 -0.18
N GLY A 53 2.26 1.09 0.23
CA GLY A 53 3.55 1.77 0.10
C GLY A 53 3.59 3.02 0.94
N THR A 54 4.76 3.43 1.40
CA THR A 54 4.89 4.55 2.34
C THR A 54 5.24 5.86 1.66
N VAL A 55 5.18 6.96 2.42
CA VAL A 55 5.64 8.27 1.96
C VAL A 55 7.12 8.21 1.55
N THR A 56 7.39 8.72 0.34
CA THR A 56 8.75 8.99 -0.15
C THR A 56 8.81 10.36 -0.82
N PHE A 57 9.67 11.24 -0.34
CA PHE A 57 9.88 12.58 -0.88
C PHE A 57 11.15 12.66 -1.72
N ILE A 58 11.01 13.18 -2.93
CA ILE A 58 12.13 13.67 -3.73
C ILE A 58 12.35 15.16 -3.45
N LYS A 59 13.59 15.64 -3.58
CA LYS A 59 13.95 17.05 -3.32
C LYS A 59 13.03 18.08 -4.03
N PRO A 60 12.64 17.90 -5.31
CA PRO A 60 11.72 18.83 -5.97
C PRO A 60 10.34 18.92 -5.30
N VAL A 61 9.82 17.80 -4.79
CA VAL A 61 8.51 17.76 -4.10
C VAL A 61 8.60 18.48 -2.76
N THR A 62 9.64 18.22 -1.96
CA THR A 62 9.87 18.94 -0.70
C THR A 62 9.98 20.45 -0.92
N ARG A 63 10.69 20.86 -1.98
CA ARG A 63 10.81 22.27 -2.36
C ARG A 63 9.46 22.88 -2.74
N ALA A 64 8.69 22.21 -3.60
CA ALA A 64 7.38 22.68 -4.04
C ALA A 64 6.38 22.81 -2.88
N ILE A 65 6.38 21.87 -1.92
CA ILE A 65 5.52 21.95 -0.72
C ILE A 65 5.83 23.21 0.09
N ARG A 66 7.12 23.53 0.29
CA ARG A 66 7.55 24.73 1.02
C ARG A 66 7.18 26.02 0.27
N GLU A 67 7.40 26.05 -1.04
CA GLU A 67 7.10 27.22 -1.89
C GLU A 67 5.60 27.54 -1.94
N ARG A 68 4.73 26.51 -1.88
CA ARG A 68 3.26 26.70 -1.84
C ARG A 68 2.76 27.30 -0.53
N GLY A 69 3.55 27.29 0.54
CA GLY A 69 3.20 27.91 1.82
C GLY A 69 1.99 27.29 2.53
N TRP A 70 1.58 26.08 2.17
CA TRP A 70 0.47 25.40 2.84
C TRP A 70 0.85 25.01 4.27
N GLN A 71 -0.07 25.26 5.21
CA GLN A 71 0.06 24.75 6.57
C GLN A 71 -0.07 23.22 6.53
N SER A 72 1.05 22.52 6.69
CA SER A 72 1.10 21.05 6.67
C SER A 72 2.17 20.53 7.63
N LYS A 73 1.85 19.42 8.30
CA LYS A 73 2.80 18.68 9.16
C LYS A 73 3.62 17.65 8.38
N ILE A 74 3.38 17.47 7.08
CA ILE A 74 3.98 16.37 6.30
C ILE A 74 5.52 16.45 6.22
N LEU A 75 6.08 17.66 6.26
CA LEU A 75 7.54 17.86 6.29
C LEU A 75 8.13 17.94 7.71
N GLN A 76 7.29 17.85 8.73
CA GLN A 76 7.67 17.83 10.15
C GLN A 76 7.79 16.40 10.71
N MET A 77 7.40 15.40 9.92
CA MET A 77 7.58 13.99 10.26
C MET A 77 9.06 13.65 10.32
N GLU A 78 9.41 12.66 11.14
CA GLU A 78 10.75 12.09 11.17
C GLU A 78 11.00 11.34 9.85
N LEU A 79 11.94 11.86 9.05
CA LEU A 79 12.30 11.30 7.76
C LEU A 79 13.81 11.10 7.69
N VAL A 80 14.21 9.94 7.17
CA VAL A 80 15.61 9.55 6.97
C VAL A 80 15.93 9.49 5.47
N PRO A 81 17.21 9.66 5.08
CA PRO A 81 17.65 9.40 3.72
C PRO A 81 17.42 7.95 3.32
N GLY A 82 16.65 7.74 2.25
CA GLY A 82 16.49 6.46 1.58
C GLY A 82 17.29 6.38 0.27
N ALA A 83 16.86 5.49 -0.62
CA ALA A 83 17.52 5.26 -1.90
C ALA A 83 17.62 6.54 -2.75
N LYS A 84 18.78 6.73 -3.40
CA LYS A 84 19.02 7.82 -4.36
C LYS A 84 18.74 9.24 -3.79
N GLY A 85 18.95 9.45 -2.50
CA GLY A 85 18.79 10.75 -1.84
C GLY A 85 17.34 11.21 -1.67
N LYS A 86 16.39 10.28 -1.78
CA LYS A 86 14.99 10.49 -1.38
C LYS A 86 14.88 10.48 0.15
N LEU A 87 13.85 11.10 0.70
CA LEU A 87 13.52 11.03 2.12
C LEU A 87 12.33 10.10 2.34
N THR A 88 12.38 9.22 3.33
CA THR A 88 11.32 8.27 3.68
C THR A 88 11.29 8.06 5.20
N TYR A 89 10.39 7.22 5.71
CA TYR A 89 10.35 6.90 7.14
C TYR A 89 11.52 6.00 7.56
N PRO A 90 11.91 6.01 8.85
CA PRO A 90 12.79 4.99 9.41
C PRO A 90 12.25 3.58 9.16
N ASP A 91 13.12 2.61 8.93
CA ASP A 91 12.73 1.25 8.54
C ASP A 91 11.75 0.60 9.53
N LEU A 92 11.99 0.75 10.85
CA LEU A 92 11.08 0.25 11.90
C LEU A 92 9.67 0.84 11.81
N VAL A 93 9.54 2.10 11.37
CA VAL A 93 8.22 2.72 11.18
C VAL A 93 7.52 2.08 9.97
N LYS A 94 8.26 1.81 8.89
CA LYS A 94 7.73 1.19 7.67
C LYS A 94 7.28 -0.25 7.94
N GLU A 95 8.09 -1.02 8.66
CA GLU A 95 7.74 -2.37 9.10
C GLU A 95 6.43 -2.37 9.86
N ARG A 96 6.28 -1.52 10.90
CA ARG A 96 5.03 -1.42 11.66
C ARG A 96 3.83 -1.04 10.80
N LEU A 97 4.00 -0.09 9.88
CA LEU A 97 2.92 0.32 8.96
C LEU A 97 2.46 -0.82 8.07
N PHE A 98 3.41 -1.59 7.51
CA PHE A 98 3.10 -2.70 6.62
C PHE A 98 2.56 -3.92 7.38
N GLU A 99 3.13 -4.27 8.53
CA GLU A 99 2.65 -5.35 9.40
C GLU A 99 1.20 -5.11 9.82
N LEU A 100 0.87 -3.90 10.28
CA LEU A 100 -0.51 -3.56 10.63
C LEU A 100 -1.41 -3.65 9.40
N ALA A 101 -1.08 -2.94 8.31
CA ALA A 101 -1.94 -2.91 7.15
C ALA A 101 -2.17 -4.32 6.56
N TYR A 102 -1.12 -5.12 6.42
CA TYR A 102 -1.23 -6.48 5.91
C TYR A 102 -1.95 -7.42 6.89
N GLY A 103 -1.70 -7.30 8.20
CA GLY A 103 -2.36 -8.09 9.24
C GLY A 103 -3.88 -7.85 9.32
N GLU A 104 -4.33 -6.60 9.16
CA GLU A 104 -5.75 -6.24 9.09
C GLU A 104 -6.47 -6.86 7.87
N PHE A 105 -5.71 -7.26 6.84
CA PHE A 105 -6.21 -8.03 5.69
C PHE A 105 -6.10 -9.56 5.87
N SER A 106 -5.87 -10.08 7.07
CA SER A 106 -5.64 -11.51 7.31
C SER A 106 -6.69 -12.46 6.71
N SER A 107 -7.97 -12.06 6.67
CA SER A 107 -9.05 -12.85 6.06
C SER A 107 -8.96 -12.97 4.53
N TRP A 108 -8.12 -12.15 3.88
CA TRP A 108 -7.92 -12.13 2.43
C TRP A 108 -6.58 -12.76 2.00
N HIS A 109 -5.76 -13.19 2.96
CA HIS A 109 -4.47 -13.81 2.67
C HIS A 109 -4.67 -15.11 1.88
N GLY A 110 -3.91 -15.27 0.79
CA GLY A 110 -4.02 -16.40 -0.13
C GLY A 110 -5.10 -16.25 -1.21
N GLU A 111 -6.08 -15.36 -1.02
CA GLU A 111 -7.18 -15.15 -1.96
C GLU A 111 -7.00 -13.86 -2.77
N VAL A 112 -6.45 -12.80 -2.16
CA VAL A 112 -6.15 -11.53 -2.83
C VAL A 112 -4.64 -11.36 -2.96
N PHE A 113 -4.20 -10.86 -4.11
CA PHE A 113 -2.78 -10.60 -4.33
C PHE A 113 -2.34 -9.32 -3.60
N PHE A 114 -1.26 -9.40 -2.81
CA PHE A 114 -0.68 -8.27 -2.09
C PHE A 114 0.72 -7.95 -2.60
N TYR A 115 1.04 -6.66 -2.70
CA TYR A 115 2.40 -6.21 -3.04
C TYR A 115 2.79 -4.89 -2.37
N LEU A 116 4.10 -4.66 -2.22
CA LEU A 116 4.64 -3.38 -1.74
C LEU A 116 5.10 -2.50 -2.92
N CYS A 117 4.57 -1.28 -3.02
CA CYS A 117 4.85 -0.36 -4.11
C CYS A 117 6.18 0.38 -3.89
N MET A 118 7.17 0.14 -4.76
CA MET A 118 8.49 0.79 -4.73
C MET A 118 9.29 0.54 -3.44
N GLU A 119 9.01 -0.54 -2.72
CA GLU A 119 9.72 -0.91 -1.49
C GLU A 119 10.77 -2.00 -1.71
N PRO A 120 11.94 -1.91 -1.05
CA PRO A 120 13.02 -2.88 -1.20
C PRO A 120 12.71 -4.23 -0.56
N ALA A 121 13.44 -5.26 -1.01
CA ALA A 121 13.31 -6.66 -0.61
C ALA A 121 13.13 -6.94 0.91
N PRO A 122 13.86 -6.29 1.85
CA PRO A 122 13.71 -6.58 3.27
C PRO A 122 12.29 -6.37 3.81
N PHE A 123 11.57 -5.37 3.31
CA PHE A 123 10.18 -5.14 3.74
C PHE A 123 9.20 -6.18 3.18
N TRP A 124 9.51 -6.76 2.01
CA TRP A 124 8.70 -7.86 1.46
C TRP A 124 8.86 -9.12 2.30
N GLU A 125 10.09 -9.45 2.69
CA GLU A 125 10.38 -10.59 3.55
C GLU A 125 9.72 -10.42 4.93
N SER A 126 9.85 -9.25 5.56
CA SER A 126 9.23 -9.02 6.88
C SER A 126 7.71 -8.95 6.84
N THR A 127 7.11 -8.39 5.78
CA THR A 127 5.65 -8.24 5.68
C THR A 127 4.96 -9.51 5.19
N PHE A 128 5.47 -10.13 4.12
CA PHE A 128 4.80 -11.23 3.43
C PHE A 128 5.49 -12.60 3.60
N GLY A 129 6.69 -12.65 4.19
CA GLY A 129 7.50 -13.86 4.23
C GLY A 129 8.03 -14.32 2.87
N ARG A 130 7.93 -13.47 1.83
CA ARG A 130 8.38 -13.76 0.46
C ARG A 130 8.86 -12.51 -0.26
N VAL A 131 9.74 -12.68 -1.23
CA VAL A 131 10.25 -11.62 -2.10
C VAL A 131 10.54 -12.17 -3.49
N TYR A 132 10.44 -11.33 -4.52
CA TYR A 132 10.82 -11.68 -5.90
C TYR A 132 12.24 -11.22 -6.20
N VAL A 133 12.97 -12.00 -6.99
CA VAL A 133 14.35 -11.66 -7.36
C VAL A 133 14.34 -10.54 -8.41
N THR A 134 13.35 -10.55 -9.30
CA THR A 134 13.20 -9.56 -10.38
C THR A 134 11.80 -8.97 -10.42
N ASN A 135 11.68 -7.77 -11.01
CA ASN A 135 10.38 -7.18 -11.28
C ASN A 135 9.57 -8.01 -12.28
N GLU A 136 10.24 -8.71 -13.21
CA GLU A 136 9.59 -9.56 -14.21
C GLU A 136 8.88 -10.74 -13.54
N GLU A 137 9.53 -11.41 -12.57
CA GLU A 137 8.91 -12.47 -11.78
C GLU A 137 7.70 -11.97 -10.99
N PHE A 138 7.85 -10.81 -10.35
CA PHE A 138 6.77 -10.14 -9.62
C PHE A 138 5.57 -9.84 -10.55
N GLU A 139 5.82 -9.22 -11.71
CA GLU A 139 4.79 -8.85 -12.67
C GLU A 139 4.08 -10.09 -13.22
N LEU A 140 4.82 -11.16 -13.50
CA LEU A 140 4.23 -12.43 -13.96
C LEU A 140 3.31 -13.06 -12.91
N ASP A 141 3.70 -13.12 -11.63
CA ASP A 141 2.84 -13.67 -10.57
C ASP A 141 1.59 -12.80 -10.34
N MET A 142 1.78 -11.47 -10.33
CA MET A 142 0.68 -10.50 -10.21
C MET A 142 -0.32 -10.64 -11.36
N ILE A 143 0.15 -10.69 -12.61
CA ILE A 143 -0.70 -10.85 -13.79
C ILE A 143 -1.41 -12.21 -13.76
N GLY A 144 -0.73 -13.28 -13.35
CA GLY A 144 -1.33 -14.60 -13.19
C GLY A 144 -2.53 -14.59 -12.24
N HIS A 145 -2.37 -14.00 -11.04
CA HIS A 145 -3.45 -13.85 -10.07
C HIS A 145 -4.62 -13.02 -10.61
N MET A 146 -4.33 -11.90 -11.28
CA MET A 146 -5.39 -11.04 -11.85
C MET A 146 -6.16 -11.74 -12.96
N ARG A 147 -5.47 -12.46 -13.86
CA ARG A 147 -6.09 -13.24 -14.95
C ARG A 147 -7.02 -14.32 -14.42
N ALA A 148 -6.58 -15.06 -13.41
CA ALA A 148 -7.41 -16.07 -12.76
C ALA A 148 -8.74 -15.52 -12.21
N LYS A 149 -8.79 -14.24 -11.80
CA LYS A 149 -10.02 -13.58 -11.31
C LYS A 149 -10.86 -12.94 -12.41
N LEU A 150 -10.26 -12.67 -13.57
CA LEU A 150 -10.91 -12.01 -14.70
C LEU A 150 -11.45 -13.02 -15.73
N ASP A 151 -11.26 -14.33 -15.50
CA ASP A 151 -11.62 -15.41 -16.43
C ASP A 151 -11.03 -15.21 -17.85
N VAL A 152 -9.81 -14.66 -17.95
CA VAL A 152 -9.08 -14.35 -19.20
C VAL A 152 -7.62 -14.79 -19.20
#